data_AF-A0A9D8EF00-F1
#
_entry.id   AF-A0A9D8EF00-F1
#
_cell.length_a   1.000
_cell.length_b   1.000
_cell.length_c   1.000
_cell.angle_alpha   90.00
_cell.angle_beta   90.00
_cell.angle_gamma   90.00
#
_symmetry.space_group_name_H-M   'P 1'
#
loop_
_entity.id
_entity.type
_entity.pdbx_description
1 polymer ?
#
loop_
_entity_poly.entity_id
_entity_poly.type
_entity_poly.pdbx_seq_one_letter_code
_entity_poly.pdbx_strand_id
1 'polypeptide(L)'
;RIIDMPTLKPLNKEIIITAARETGAIITVEDHQINGGLGSAVAEVLVENFPVPLKRVAINDRFTESGEYRELLEKYNLSPAYIVKESLELLKRKK
;
A
#
# COMPACT_ATOMS: atom_id res chain seq x y z
N ARG A 1 -2.99 12.84 0.20
CA ARG A 1 -1.73 12.93 -0.58
C ARG A 1 -1.60 11.63 -1.37
N ILE A 2 -1.27 11.70 -2.66
CA ILE A 2 -1.00 10.54 -3.52
C ILE A 2 0.45 10.63 -3.96
N ILE A 3 1.16 9.51 -3.95
CA ILE A 3 2.55 9.40 -4.38
C ILE A 3 2.61 8.21 -5.33
N ASP A 4 3.09 8.44 -6.55
CA ASP A 4 3.48 7.37 -7.45
C ASP A 4 4.90 6.88 -7.10
N MET A 5 5.11 5.57 -7.14
CA MET A 5 6.37 4.93 -6.76
C MET A 5 6.82 3.92 -7.83
N PRO A 6 7.18 4.40 -9.04
CA PRO A 6 7.53 3.53 -10.16
C PRO A 6 8.84 2.77 -9.95
N THR A 7 9.70 3.27 -9.04
CA THR A 7 11.00 2.67 -8.72
C THR A 7 10.93 2.01 -7.34
N LEU A 8 10.69 0.69 -7.31
CA LEU A 8 10.75 -0.08 -6.07
C LEU A 8 12.19 -0.20 -5.54
N LYS A 9 13.17 -0.25 -6.46
CA LYS A 9 14.59 -0.32 -6.12
C LYS A 9 15.42 0.50 -7.12
N PRO A 10 16.18 1.52 -6.67
CA PRO A 10 16.25 2.02 -5.30
C PRO A 10 14.95 2.71 -4.86
N LEU A 11 14.49 2.41 -3.64
CA LEU A 11 13.28 3.02 -3.07
C LEU A 11 13.57 4.45 -2.59
N ASN A 12 12.68 5.39 -2.91
CA ASN A 12 12.76 6.74 -2.33
C ASN A 12 12.29 6.71 -0.87
N LYS A 13 13.22 6.59 0.08
CA LYS A 13 12.90 6.51 1.52
C LYS A 13 12.44 7.86 2.08
N GLU A 14 13.04 8.95 1.62
CA GLU A 14 12.79 10.31 2.12
C GLU A 14 11.34 10.75 1.88
N ILE A 15 10.78 10.45 0.70
CA ILE A 15 9.40 10.79 0.39
C ILE A 15 8.40 10.01 1.25
N ILE A 16 8.73 8.76 1.61
CA ILE A 16 7.91 7.92 2.51
C ILE A 16 7.93 8.51 3.92
N ILE A 17 9.11 8.82 4.45
CA ILE A 17 9.26 9.41 5.80
C ILE A 17 8.54 10.75 5.89
N THR A 18 8.68 11.58 4.85
CA THR A 18 8.02 12.89 4.76
C THR A 18 6.50 12.73 4.74
N ALA A 19 5.99 11.83 3.91
CA ALA A 19 4.55 11.55 3.84
C ALA A 19 4.02 11.00 5.17
N ALA A 20 4.78 10.14 5.84
CA ALA A 20 4.39 9.58 7.14
C ALA A 20 4.27 10.68 8.21
N ARG A 21 5.22 11.63 8.25
CA ARG A 21 5.20 12.77 9.18
C ARG A 21 4.04 13.72 8.91
N GLU A 22 3.79 14.05 7.65
CA GLU A 22 2.73 15.00 7.28
C GLU A 22 1.32 14.42 7.42
N THR A 23 1.17 13.12 7.15
CA THR A 23 -0.15 12.50 7.06
C THR A 23 -0.48 11.62 8.25
N GLY A 24 0.48 11.07 8.99
CA GLY A 24 0.25 10.23 10.17
C GLY A 24 -0.28 8.82 9.88
N ALA A 25 -0.46 8.42 8.61
CA ALA A 25 -0.75 7.04 8.21
C ALA A 25 -0.44 6.84 6.73
N ILE A 26 -0.04 5.62 6.35
CA ILE A 26 0.32 5.27 4.98
C ILE A 26 -0.54 4.10 4.50
N ILE A 27 -1.02 4.19 3.25
CA ILE A 27 -1.58 3.06 2.52
C ILE A 27 -0.73 2.83 1.27
N THR A 28 -0.33 1.59 1.05
CA THR A 28 0.31 1.17 -0.21
C THR A 28 -0.70 0.40 -1.05
N VAL A 29 -0.63 0.59 -2.37
CA VAL A 29 -1.45 -0.11 -3.35
C VAL A 29 -0.53 -0.66 -4.42
N GLU A 30 -0.59 -1.95 -4.70
CA GLU A 30 0.21 -2.61 -5.72
C GLU A 30 -0.52 -3.80 -6.34
N ASP A 31 -0.33 -4.02 -7.63
CA ASP A 31 -0.77 -5.22 -8.36
C ASP A 31 0.33 -6.30 -8.28
N HIS A 32 0.70 -6.65 -7.05
CA HIS A 32 1.74 -7.63 -6.73
C HIS A 32 1.34 -8.39 -5.45
N GLN A 33 2.05 -9.47 -5.14
CA GLN A 33 1.88 -10.18 -3.87
C GLN A 33 2.14 -9.24 -2.68
N ILE A 34 1.33 -9.40 -1.65
CA ILE A 34 1.46 -8.65 -0.40
C ILE A 34 2.83 -8.88 0.26
N ASN A 35 3.47 -10.03 0.03
CA ASN A 35 4.76 -10.37 0.61
C ASN A 35 5.89 -9.99 -0.34
N GLY A 36 6.85 -9.20 0.14
CA GLY A 36 8.08 -8.85 -0.59
C GLY A 36 7.93 -7.73 -1.63
N GLY A 37 6.74 -7.15 -1.77
CA GLY A 37 6.45 -6.03 -2.69
C GLY A 37 6.69 -4.64 -2.09
N LEU A 38 6.04 -3.63 -2.69
CA LEU A 38 6.08 -2.22 -2.27
C LEU A 38 5.67 -2.05 -0.81
N GLY A 39 4.59 -2.69 -0.39
CA GLY A 39 4.09 -2.63 0.97
C GLY A 39 5.07 -3.16 2.00
N SER A 40 5.85 -4.20 1.66
CA SER A 40 6.93 -4.71 2.52
C SER A 40 8.09 -3.72 2.60
N ALA A 41 8.55 -3.20 1.46
CA ALA A 41 9.65 -2.23 1.42
C ALA A 41 9.31 -0.92 2.14
N VAL A 42 8.07 -0.44 2.03
CA VAL A 42 7.57 0.72 2.79
C VAL A 42 7.48 0.41 4.28
N ALA A 43 7.05 -0.80 4.66
CA ALA A 43 7.00 -1.21 6.07
C ALA A 43 8.40 -1.16 6.73
N GLU A 44 9.43 -1.64 6.03
CA GLU A 44 10.83 -1.56 6.48
C GLU A 44 11.25 -0.11 6.73
N VAL A 45 11.00 0.80 5.78
CA VAL A 45 11.33 2.23 5.95
C VAL A 45 10.58 2.84 7.13
N LEU A 46 9.30 2.55 7.30
CA LEU A 46 8.50 3.13 8.37
C LEU A 46 8.94 2.64 9.75
N VAL A 47 9.16 1.33 9.92
CA VAL A 47 9.53 0.77 11.23
C VAL A 47 10.92 1.24 11.69
N GLU A 48 11.85 1.45 10.74
CA GLU A 48 13.20 1.93 11.04
C GLU A 48 13.27 3.44 11.33
N ASN A 49 12.32 4.25 10.82
CA ASN A 49 12.47 5.71 10.80
C ASN A 49 11.32 6.48 11.49
N PHE A 50 10.07 6.21 11.12
CA PHE A 50 8.91 6.93 11.66
C PHE A 50 7.65 6.05 11.61
N PRO A 51 7.43 5.21 12.63
CA PRO A 51 6.33 4.26 12.64
C PRO A 51 4.97 4.97 12.67
N VAL A 52 4.17 4.75 11.64
CA VAL A 52 2.77 5.18 11.56
C VAL A 52 1.90 3.99 11.14
N PRO A 53 0.58 4.02 11.38
CA PRO A 53 -0.32 3.01 10.83
C PRO A 53 -0.11 2.81 9.34
N LEU A 54 0.21 1.58 8.96
CA LEU A 54 0.34 1.13 7.59
C LEU A 54 -0.83 0.20 7.22
N LYS A 55 -1.39 0.39 6.02
CA LYS A 55 -2.24 -0.59 5.34
C LYS A 55 -1.59 -0.97 4.01
N ARG A 56 -1.62 -2.26 3.67
CA ARG A 56 -1.12 -2.78 2.40
C ARG A 56 -2.29 -3.35 1.62
N VAL A 57 -2.55 -2.82 0.43
CA VAL A 57 -3.54 -3.29 -0.53
C VAL A 57 -2.79 -3.94 -1.68
N ALA A 58 -2.89 -5.26 -1.77
CA ALA A 58 -2.07 -6.13 -2.62
C ALA A 58 -2.76 -7.50 -2.78
N ILE A 59 -2.21 -8.38 -3.61
CA ILE A 59 -2.69 -9.77 -3.72
C ILE A 59 -2.35 -10.55 -2.44
N ASN A 60 -3.36 -11.12 -1.79
CA ASN A 60 -3.22 -11.82 -0.51
C ASN A 60 -2.77 -13.27 -0.67
N ASP A 61 -1.47 -13.47 -0.93
CA ASP A 61 -0.77 -14.76 -0.88
C ASP A 61 -1.50 -15.91 -1.60
N ARG A 62 -1.88 -15.64 -2.85
CA ARG A 62 -2.59 -16.60 -3.70
C ARG A 62 -2.27 -16.37 -5.16
N PHE A 63 -2.43 -17.43 -5.95
CA PHE A 63 -2.36 -17.34 -7.40
C PHE A 63 -3.52 -16.48 -7.95
N THR A 64 -3.20 -15.70 -8.97
CA THR A 64 -4.18 -14.96 -9.75
C THR A 64 -4.63 -15.78 -10.95
N GLU A 65 -5.81 -15.45 -11.47
CA GLU A 65 -6.40 -16.09 -12.63
C GLU A 65 -6.27 -15.21 -13.87
N SER A 66 -6.44 -15.80 -15.05
CA SER A 66 -6.62 -15.07 -16.30
C SER A 66 -8.09 -14.66 -16.47
N GLY A 67 -8.33 -13.43 -16.91
CA GLY A 67 -9.67 -12.89 -17.08
C GLY A 67 -9.64 -11.39 -17.36
N GLU A 68 -10.81 -10.77 -17.38
CA GLU A 68 -10.95 -9.34 -17.60
C GLU A 68 -10.33 -8.53 -16.45
N TYR A 69 -9.42 -7.61 -16.79
CA TYR A 69 -8.58 -6.92 -15.80
C TYR A 69 -9.39 -6.25 -14.69
N ARG A 70 -10.46 -5.53 -15.04
CA ARG A 70 -11.31 -4.83 -14.07
C ARG A 70 -12.04 -5.78 -13.13
N GLU A 71 -12.49 -6.93 -13.64
CA GLU A 71 -13.16 -7.94 -12.82
C GLU A 71 -12.17 -8.60 -11.85
N LEU A 72 -10.94 -8.84 -12.32
CA LEU A 72 -9.87 -9.35 -11.47
C LEU A 72 -9.53 -8.35 -10.36
N LEU A 73 -9.41 -7.05 -10.65
CA LEU A 73 -9.15 -6.04 -9.61
C LEU A 73 -10.22 -6.06 -8.51
N GLU A 74 -11.51 -6.19 -8.86
CA GLU A 74 -12.58 -6.35 -7.87
C GLU A 74 -12.42 -7.65 -7.07
N LYS A 75 -12.23 -8.79 -7.76
CA LYS A 75 -12.07 -10.12 -7.14
C LYS A 75 -10.88 -10.19 -6.18
N TYR A 76 -9.81 -9.47 -6.48
CA TYR A 76 -8.58 -9.43 -5.70
C TYR A 76 -8.48 -8.25 -4.74
N ASN A 77 -9.57 -7.51 -4.53
CA ASN A 77 -9.63 -6.40 -3.58
C ASN A 77 -8.60 -5.27 -3.90
N LEU A 78 -8.44 -4.95 -5.17
CA LEU A 78 -7.59 -3.87 -5.68
C LEU A 78 -8.39 -2.73 -6.30
N SER A 79 -9.73 -2.78 -6.22
CA SER A 79 -10.59 -1.78 -6.83
C SER A 79 -10.57 -0.43 -6.09
N PRO A 80 -10.94 0.67 -6.77
CA PRO A 80 -11.04 1.98 -6.13
C PRO A 80 -11.96 1.97 -4.90
N ALA A 81 -13.09 1.26 -4.97
CA ALA A 81 -14.02 1.14 -3.86
C ALA A 81 -13.37 0.46 -2.64
N TYR A 82 -12.60 -0.59 -2.87
CA TYR A 82 -11.85 -1.27 -1.81
C TYR A 82 -10.76 -0.38 -1.22
N ILE A 83 -9.99 0.34 -2.05
CA ILE A 83 -8.96 1.28 -1.58
C ILE A 83 -9.57 2.38 -0.70
N VAL A 84 -10.72 2.94 -1.09
CA VAL A 84 -11.45 3.94 -0.28
C VAL A 84 -11.88 3.35 1.06
N LYS A 85 -12.50 2.17 1.04
CA LYS A 85 -12.93 1.48 2.28
C LYS A 85 -11.75 1.29 3.24
N GLU A 86 -10.65 0.72 2.76
CA GLU A 86 -9.48 0.44 3.60
C GLU A 86 -8.75 1.71 4.04
N SER A 87 -8.80 2.77 3.23
CA SER A 87 -8.31 4.10 3.63
C SER A 87 -9.10 4.67 4.80
N LEU A 88 -10.44 4.57 4.77
CA LEU A 88 -11.31 5.02 5.85
C LEU A 88 -11.10 4.22 7.14
N GLU A 89 -10.94 2.89 7.03
CA GLU A 89 -10.61 2.06 8.19
C GLU A 89 -9.22 2.37 8.76
N LEU A 90 -8.24 2.64 7.91
CA LEU A 90 -6.89 3.05 8.35
C LEU A 90 -6.91 4.36 9.14
N LEU A 91 -7.75 5.33 8.76
CA LEU A 91 -7.85 6.61 9.46
C LEU A 91 -8.26 6.45 10.92
N LYS A 92 -9.04 5.42 11.28
CA LYS A 92 -9.41 5.13 12.68
C LYS A 92 -8.23 4.71 13.55
N ARG A 93 -7.11 4.31 12.94
CA ARG A 93 -5.88 3.89 13.62
C ARG A 93 -4.88 5.05 13.81
N LYS A 94 -5.13 6.22 13.21
CA LYS A 94 -4.31 7.41 13.43
C LYS A 94 -4.37 7.82 14.89
N LYS A 95 -3.20 8.11 15.46
CA LYS A 95 -3.06 8.70 16.80
C LYS A 95 -2.97 10.21 16.69
#